data_AF-A0A137SD85-F1
#
_entry.id   AF-A0A137SD85-F1
#
_cell.length_a   1.000
_cell.length_b   1.000
_cell.length_c   1.000
_cell.angle_alpha   90.00
_cell.angle_beta   90.00
_cell.angle_gamma   90.00
#
_symmetry.space_group_name_H-M   'P 1'
#
loop_
_entity.id
_entity.type
_entity.pdbx_description
1 polymer ?
#
loop_
_entity_poly.entity_id
_entity_poly.type
_entity_poly.pdbx_seq_one_letter_code
_entity_poly.pdbx_strand_id
1 'polypeptide(L)'
;MAFTALEAFVNELIPDDFVYHTHKRSEIVLERMKKSEIERFLSLDEKLSKVLPEALNVESPKGTKCWKGFVKLKRVRDRIIHMKKDDRRSSGPDIPTLWHELFRVEPPFRQAKDICDFFVRRLNVAPRWVDEYPSK
;
A
#
# COMPACT_ATOMS: atom_id res chain seq x y z
N MET A 1 -7.61 5.02 8.86
CA MET A 1 -8.61 4.67 7.82
C MET A 1 -7.98 4.50 6.44
N ALA A 2 -7.25 5.47 5.89
CA ALA A 2 -6.67 5.35 4.53
C ALA A 2 -5.82 4.08 4.28
N PHE A 3 -4.94 3.72 5.22
CA PHE A 3 -4.14 2.49 5.10
C PHE A 3 -5.01 1.23 5.11
N THR A 4 -6.02 1.17 5.99
CA THR A 4 -6.98 0.07 6.07
C THR A 4 -7.87 -0.02 4.82
N ALA A 5 -8.21 1.12 4.21
CA ALA A 5 -8.96 1.17 2.96
C ALA A 5 -8.15 0.57 1.80
N LEU A 6 -6.84 0.83 1.74
CA LEU A 6 -5.96 0.16 0.77
C LEU A 6 -5.89 -1.35 1.01
N GLU A 7 -5.84 -1.79 2.28
CA GLU A 7 -5.87 -3.20 2.62
C GLU A 7 -7.14 -3.88 2.10
N ALA A 8 -8.31 -3.27 2.36
CA ALA A 8 -9.59 -3.77 1.88
C ALA A 8 -9.66 -3.80 0.35
N PHE A 9 -9.24 -2.71 -0.31
CA PHE A 9 -9.20 -2.59 -1.76
C PHE A 9 -8.36 -3.69 -2.43
N VAL A 10 -7.16 -3.97 -1.89
CA VAL A 10 -6.30 -5.00 -2.47
C VAL A 10 -6.89 -6.39 -2.26
N ASN A 11 -7.42 -6.68 -1.06
CA ASN A 11 -8.05 -7.98 -0.80
C ASN A 11 -9.30 -8.20 -1.67
N GLU A 12 -10.06 -7.14 -1.97
CA GLU A 12 -11.21 -7.18 -2.88
C GLU A 12 -10.79 -7.50 -4.32
N LEU A 13 -9.71 -6.89 -4.82
CA LEU A 13 -9.27 -7.05 -6.21
C LEU A 13 -8.48 -8.33 -6.49
N ILE A 14 -7.92 -9.00 -5.48
CA ILE A 14 -7.26 -10.28 -5.68
C ILE A 14 -8.34 -11.33 -6.01
N PRO A 15 -8.28 -12.02 -7.17
CA PRO A 15 -9.23 -13.07 -7.51
C PRO A 15 -9.19 -14.23 -6.51
N ASP A 16 -10.33 -14.88 -6.26
CA ASP A 16 -10.44 -15.96 -5.28
C ASP A 16 -9.60 -17.20 -5.64
N ASP A 17 -9.41 -17.43 -6.94
CA ASP A 17 -8.62 -18.53 -7.51
C ASP A 17 -7.14 -18.16 -7.73
N PHE A 18 -6.74 -16.93 -7.41
CA PHE A 18 -5.36 -16.50 -7.58
C PHE A 18 -4.42 -17.23 -6.60
N VAL A 19 -3.28 -17.69 -7.13
CA VAL A 19 -2.22 -18.34 -6.37
C VAL A 19 -0.92 -17.58 -6.55
N TYR A 20 -0.43 -17.00 -5.46
CA TYR A 20 0.84 -16.31 -5.45
C TYR A 20 1.99 -17.29 -5.20
N HIS A 21 3.03 -17.18 -6.01
CA HIS A 21 4.24 -17.99 -5.88
C HIS A 21 5.38 -17.12 -5.35
N THR A 22 5.94 -17.46 -4.20
CA THR A 22 7.04 -16.69 -3.59
C THR A 22 8.12 -17.60 -3.05
N HIS A 23 9.36 -17.13 -3.07
CA HIS A 23 10.47 -17.86 -2.46
C HIS A 23 10.49 -17.58 -0.96
N LYS A 24 10.59 -18.64 -0.15
CA LYS A 24 10.89 -18.47 1.27
C LYS A 24 12.34 -18.00 1.44
N ARG A 25 12.69 -17.53 2.65
CA ARG A 25 14.03 -17.03 3.08
C ARG A 25 15.23 -17.91 2.71
N SER A 26 15.02 -19.12 2.21
CA SER A 26 15.99 -19.99 1.57
C SER A 26 15.49 -20.26 0.14
N GLU A 27 16.22 -19.77 -0.86
CA GLU A 27 15.81 -19.58 -2.27
C GLU A 27 15.32 -20.85 -3.02
N ILE A 28 15.41 -22.02 -2.40
CA ILE A 28 15.16 -23.32 -3.02
C ILE A 28 13.67 -23.71 -3.00
N VAL A 29 12.85 -23.18 -2.09
CA VAL A 29 11.43 -23.60 -1.96
C VAL A 29 10.48 -22.49 -2.41
N LEU A 30 9.77 -22.77 -3.51
CA LEU A 30 8.59 -22.01 -3.95
C LEU A 30 7.40 -22.34 -3.05
N GLU A 31 6.95 -21.37 -2.28
CA GLU A 31 5.73 -21.42 -1.49
C GLU A 31 4.56 -20.95 -2.35
N ARG A 32 3.49 -21.74 -2.38
CA ARG A 32 2.22 -21.40 -3.02
C ARG A 32 1.27 -20.87 -1.97
N MET A 33 0.79 -19.65 -2.15
CA MET A 33 -0.15 -19.01 -1.23
C MET A 33 -1.48 -18.77 -1.94
N LYS A 34 -2.57 -19.26 -1.35
CA LYS A 34 -3.94 -18.93 -1.78
C LYS A 34 -4.35 -17.56 -1.25
N LYS A 35 -5.46 -17.00 -1.77
CA LYS A 35 -6.01 -15.71 -1.34
C LYS A 35 -6.07 -15.52 0.18
N SER A 36 -6.59 -16.48 0.94
CA SER A 36 -6.69 -16.37 2.41
C SER A 36 -5.33 -16.27 3.12
N GLU A 37 -4.29 -16.90 2.56
CA GLU A 37 -2.92 -16.83 3.08
C GLU A 37 -2.26 -15.50 2.71
N ILE A 38 -2.48 -15.03 1.47
CA ILE A 38 -2.06 -13.72 1.00
C ILE A 38 -2.65 -12.64 1.90
N GLU A 39 -3.96 -12.69 2.14
CA GLU A 39 -4.71 -11.74 2.96
C GLU A 39 -4.14 -11.64 4.38
N ARG A 40 -3.81 -12.79 4.98
CA ARG A 40 -3.39 -12.89 6.38
C ARG A 40 -1.91 -12.62 6.61
N PHE A 41 -1.03 -13.07 5.71
CA PHE A 41 0.41 -13.13 5.99
C PHE A 41 1.24 -12.12 5.21
N LEU A 42 0.79 -11.66 4.03
CA LEU A 42 1.56 -10.72 3.23
C LEU A 42 1.32 -9.28 3.69
N SER A 43 2.39 -8.50 3.70
CA SER A 43 2.31 -7.06 3.97
C SER A 43 1.61 -6.33 2.83
N LEU A 44 0.94 -5.21 3.13
CA LEU A 44 0.33 -4.37 2.10
C LEU A 44 1.33 -3.92 1.02
N ASP A 45 2.58 -3.64 1.39
CA ASP A 45 3.64 -3.27 0.44
C ASP A 45 3.88 -4.37 -0.59
N GLU A 46 3.94 -5.62 -0.15
CA GLU A 46 4.12 -6.77 -1.02
C GLU A 46 2.89 -7.02 -1.88
N LYS A 47 1.70 -6.91 -1.27
CA LYS A 47 0.44 -7.03 -1.99
C LYS A 47 0.33 -6.00 -3.12
N LEU A 48 0.59 -4.72 -2.83
CA LEU A 48 0.55 -3.63 -3.81
C LEU A 48 1.67 -3.68 -4.84
N SER A 49 2.87 -4.16 -4.49
CA SER A 49 4.02 -4.07 -5.40
C SER A 49 4.31 -5.32 -6.21
N LYS A 50 3.76 -6.48 -5.82
CA LYS A 50 3.98 -7.76 -6.50
C LYS A 50 2.69 -8.52 -6.76
N VAL A 51 1.94 -8.84 -5.70
CA VAL A 51 0.78 -9.75 -5.78
C VAL A 51 -0.31 -9.19 -6.69
N LEU A 52 -0.77 -7.97 -6.43
CA LEU A 52 -1.85 -7.36 -7.20
C LEU A 52 -1.43 -7.04 -8.64
N PRO A 53 -0.20 -6.52 -8.91
CA PRO A 53 0.34 -6.46 -10.27
C PRO A 53 0.31 -7.79 -11.02
N GLU A 54 0.73 -8.89 -10.39
CA GLU A 54 0.72 -10.23 -10.98
C GLU A 54 -0.70 -10.73 -11.23
N ALA A 55 -1.59 -10.58 -10.24
CA ALA A 55 -2.99 -11.00 -10.32
C ALA A 55 -3.78 -10.29 -11.43
N LEU A 56 -3.45 -9.01 -11.69
CA LEU A 56 -4.13 -8.19 -12.70
C LEU A 56 -3.35 -8.12 -14.02
N ASN A 57 -2.17 -8.74 -14.11
CA ASN A 57 -1.24 -8.64 -15.24
C ASN A 57 -0.92 -7.18 -15.63
N VAL A 58 -0.51 -6.38 -14.64
CA VAL A 58 -0.12 -4.97 -14.80
C VAL A 58 1.26 -4.69 -14.21
N GLU A 59 1.84 -3.54 -14.59
CA GLU A 59 3.10 -3.10 -14.02
C GLU A 59 3.00 -2.77 -12.52
N SER A 60 4.11 -2.97 -11.80
CA SER A 60 4.21 -2.56 -10.40
C SER A 60 4.13 -1.04 -10.25
N PRO A 61 3.43 -0.51 -9.23
CA PRO A 61 3.46 0.92 -8.93
C PRO A 61 4.82 1.39 -8.39
N LYS A 62 5.75 0.50 -8.05
CA LYS A 62 7.08 0.88 -7.52
C LYS A 62 7.81 1.84 -8.46
N GLY A 63 8.42 2.88 -7.88
CA GLY A 63 9.13 3.93 -8.61
C GLY A 63 8.24 5.10 -9.07
N THR A 64 6.93 4.92 -9.12
CA THR A 64 5.97 5.97 -9.51
C THR A 64 5.75 7.01 -8.40
N LYS A 65 5.08 8.12 -8.74
CA LYS A 65 4.68 9.15 -7.78
C LYS A 65 3.69 8.64 -6.73
N CYS A 66 2.70 7.83 -7.12
CA CYS A 66 1.71 7.30 -6.16
C CYS A 66 2.36 6.38 -5.15
N TRP A 67 3.34 5.56 -5.56
CA TRP A 67 4.11 4.72 -4.64
C TRP A 67 4.93 5.53 -3.63
N LYS A 68 5.55 6.63 -4.05
CA LYS A 68 6.22 7.55 -3.11
C LYS A 68 5.26 8.12 -2.08
N GLY A 69 4.02 8.44 -2.48
CA GLY A 69 2.94 8.82 -1.58
C GLY A 69 2.59 7.71 -0.59
N PHE A 70 2.34 6.49 -1.08
CA PHE A 70 2.08 5.33 -0.23
C PHE A 70 3.17 5.09 0.81
N VAL A 71 4.45 5.13 0.43
CA VAL A 71 5.58 4.94 1.35
C VAL A 71 5.59 6.00 2.46
N LYS A 72 5.28 7.27 2.13
CA LYS A 72 5.15 8.35 3.12
C LYS A 72 3.98 8.11 4.06
N LEU A 73 2.80 7.79 3.52
CA LEU A 73 1.60 7.45 4.29
C LEU A 73 1.88 6.31 5.27
N LYS A 74 2.49 5.22 4.78
CA LYS A 74 2.89 4.07 5.59
C LYS A 74 3.86 4.46 6.70
N ARG A 75 4.92 5.21 6.38
CA ARG A 75 5.91 5.64 7.35
C ARG A 75 5.28 6.43 8.50
N VAL A 76 4.39 7.37 8.19
CA VAL A 76 3.67 8.14 9.22
C VAL A 76 2.77 7.21 10.04
N ARG A 77 2.01 6.32 9.41
CA ARG A 77 1.19 5.30 10.08
C ARG A 77 2.01 4.45 11.05
N ASP A 78 3.14 3.93 10.61
CA ASP A 78 4.00 3.06 11.41
C ASP A 78 4.57 3.80 12.61
N ARG A 79 4.93 5.08 12.46
CA ARG A 79 5.38 5.94 13.58
C ARG A 79 4.25 6.27 14.57
N ILE A 80 2.99 6.37 14.12
CA ILE A 80 1.85 6.51 15.04
C ILE A 80 1.70 5.25 15.91
N ILE A 81 1.77 4.07 15.30
CA ILE A 81 1.57 2.79 16.01
C ILE A 81 2.78 2.43 16.88
N HIS A 82 3.99 2.65 16.37
CA HIS A 82 5.25 2.27 16.99
C HIS A 82 6.06 3.52 17.38
N MET A 83 5.41 4.44 18.09
CA MET A 83 6.00 5.73 18.46
C MET A 83 7.28 5.56 19.28
N LYS A 84 8.38 6.14 18.80
CA LYS A 84 9.69 6.12 19.47
C LYS A 84 9.92 7.37 20.32
N LYS A 85 10.98 7.37 21.12
CA LYS A 85 11.36 8.52 21.96
C LYS A 85 11.61 9.79 21.13
N ASP A 86 12.27 9.66 19.99
CA ASP A 86 12.56 10.76 19.06
C ASP A 86 11.30 11.31 18.36
N ASP A 87 10.20 10.55 18.33
CA ASP A 87 8.92 11.07 17.83
C ASP A 87 8.28 12.07 18.80
N ARG A 88 8.67 12.01 20.09
CA ARG A 88 8.11 12.82 21.18
C ARG A 88 8.98 14.01 21.56
N ARG A 89 10.29 13.94 21.32
CA ARG A 89 11.25 14.99 21.64
C ARG A 89 12.03 15.35 20.39
N SER A 90 12.13 16.64 20.09
CA SER A 90 13.03 17.12 19.05
C SER A 90 14.46 16.81 19.49
N SER A 91 15.07 15.78 18.92
CA SER A 91 16.47 15.41 19.17
C SER A 91 17.46 16.31 18.41
N GLY A 92 17.03 17.51 18.00
CA GLY A 92 17.75 18.50 17.21
C GLY A 92 16.86 19.17 16.15
N PRO A 93 17.31 20.25 15.49
CA PRO A 93 16.56 20.91 14.41
C PRO A 93 16.40 20.03 13.15
N ASP A 94 17.27 19.05 12.96
CA ASP A 94 17.31 18.21 11.75
C ASP A 94 16.47 16.93 11.84
N ILE A 95 15.93 16.61 13.02
CA ILE A 95 15.13 15.38 13.24
C ILE A 95 13.66 15.78 13.41
N PRO A 96 12.83 15.68 12.35
CA PRO A 96 11.43 16.02 12.46
C PRO A 96 10.68 15.00 13.34
N THR A 97 10.00 15.52 14.36
CA THR A 97 9.10 14.74 15.22
C THR A 97 7.94 14.15 14.42
N LEU A 98 7.22 13.19 15.01
CA LEU A 98 6.01 12.66 14.36
C LEU A 98 4.98 13.78 14.13
N TRP A 99 4.86 14.70 15.09
CA TRP A 99 3.95 15.84 14.98
C TRP A 99 4.29 16.77 13.81
N HIS A 100 5.57 17.05 13.58
CA HIS A 100 6.00 17.83 12.42
C HIS A 100 5.56 17.17 11.10
N GLU A 101 5.72 15.85 11.00
CA GLU A 101 5.36 15.08 9.81
C GLU A 101 3.85 14.95 9.64
N LEU A 102 3.09 14.76 10.73
CA LEU A 102 1.62 14.71 10.70
C LEU A 102 1.00 15.99 10.17
N PHE A 103 1.56 17.15 10.46
CA PHE A 103 1.04 18.44 9.98
C PHE A 103 1.52 18.80 8.57
N ARG A 104 2.42 18.02 7.98
CA ARG A 104 2.97 18.25 6.64
C ARG A 104 2.68 17.14 5.65
N VAL A 105 2.16 16.01 6.11
CA VAL A 105 1.81 14.90 5.23
C VAL A 105 0.63 15.30 4.36
N GLU A 106 0.68 14.90 3.08
CA GLU A 106 -0.47 15.00 2.19
C GLU A 106 -1.69 14.29 2.79
N PRO A 107 -2.93 14.76 2.55
CA PRO A 107 -4.12 14.14 3.09
C PRO A 107 -4.12 12.62 2.83
N PRO A 108 -4.19 11.77 3.87
CA PRO A 108 -4.02 10.32 3.73
C PRO A 108 -4.92 9.67 2.68
N PHE A 109 -6.16 10.16 2.57
CA PHE A 109 -7.13 9.65 1.61
C PHE A 109 -6.72 9.91 0.15
N ARG A 110 -6.02 11.03 -0.14
CA ARG A 110 -5.52 11.32 -1.49
C ARG A 110 -4.40 10.36 -1.87
N GLN A 111 -3.46 10.14 -0.96
CA GLN A 111 -2.36 9.19 -1.18
C GLN A 111 -2.87 7.76 -1.38
N ALA A 112 -3.92 7.36 -0.66
CA ALA A 112 -4.59 6.08 -0.91
C ALA A 112 -5.31 6.06 -2.26
N LYS A 113 -6.06 7.11 -2.60
CA LYS A 113 -6.75 7.22 -3.89
C LYS A 113 -5.78 7.15 -5.07
N ASP A 114 -4.61 7.78 -5.00
CA ASP A 114 -3.60 7.72 -6.05
C ASP A 114 -3.13 6.28 -6.35
N ILE A 115 -3.08 5.43 -5.32
CA ILE A 115 -2.78 3.99 -5.48
C ILE A 115 -3.97 3.27 -6.09
N CYS A 116 -5.19 3.49 -5.60
CA CYS A 116 -6.38 2.88 -6.19
C CYS A 116 -6.52 3.25 -7.67
N ASP A 117 -6.37 4.52 -8.01
CA ASP A 117 -6.45 5.05 -9.38
C ASP A 117 -5.37 4.42 -10.29
N PHE A 118 -4.18 4.13 -9.76
CA PHE A 118 -3.14 3.43 -10.52
C PHE A 118 -3.61 2.06 -11.03
N PHE A 119 -4.25 1.27 -10.17
CA PHE A 119 -4.76 -0.06 -10.55
C PHE A 119 -6.04 0.04 -11.36
N VAL A 120 -6.98 0.85 -10.93
CA VAL A 120 -8.30 0.94 -11.55
C VAL A 120 -8.23 1.37 -13.02
N ARG A 121 -7.36 2.31 -13.37
CA ARG A 121 -7.16 2.73 -14.77
C ARG A 121 -6.64 1.61 -15.68
N ARG A 122 -6.19 0.49 -15.12
CA ARG A 122 -5.67 -0.67 -15.82
C ARG A 122 -6.61 -1.89 -15.72
N LEU A 123 -7.75 -1.74 -15.04
CA LEU A 123 -8.79 -2.76 -15.04
C LEU A 123 -9.58 -2.71 -16.34
N ASN A 124 -10.02 -3.87 -16.83
CA ASN A 124 -10.91 -3.97 -18.00
C ASN A 124 -12.28 -3.33 -17.73
N VAL A 125 -12.75 -3.40 -16.49
CA VAL A 125 -14.01 -2.80 -16.04
C VAL A 125 -13.72 -1.98 -14.80
N ALA A 126 -13.78 -0.66 -14.93
CA ALA A 126 -13.60 0.25 -13.81
C ALA A 126 -14.84 0.21 -12.88
N PRO A 127 -14.66 0.25 -11.55
CA PRO A 127 -15.76 0.46 -10.62
C PRO A 127 -16.49 1.79 -10.86
N ARG A 128 -17.81 1.81 -10.69
CA ARG A 128 -18.66 3.00 -10.95
C ARG A 128 -18.25 4.24 -10.14
N TRP A 129 -17.77 4.06 -8.92
CA TRP A 129 -17.37 5.17 -8.05
C TRP A 129 -16.21 6.00 -8.62
N VAL A 130 -15.46 5.48 -9.59
CA VAL A 130 -14.31 6.16 -10.18
C VAL A 130 -14.75 7.41 -10.95
N ASP A 131 -15.89 7.32 -11.63
CA ASP A 131 -16.48 8.43 -12.37
C ASP A 131 -17.07 9.50 -11.43
N GLU A 132 -17.54 9.08 -10.25
CA GLU A 132 -18.04 9.99 -9.21
C GLU A 132 -16.92 10.78 -8.53
N TYR A 133 -15.71 10.21 -8.48
CA TYR A 133 -14.56 10.79 -7.80
C TYR A 133 -13.31 10.79 -8.71
N PRO A 134 -13.27 11.64 -9.75
CA PRO A 134 -12.13 11.69 -10.67
C PRO A 134 -10.85 12.15 -9.95
N SER A 135 -9.70 11.69 -10.44
CA SER A 135 -8.40 12.18 -9.98
C SER A 135 -8.26 13.67 -10.33
N LYS A 136 -7.77 14.48 -9.39
CA LYS A 136 -7.46 15.89 -9.62
C LYS A 136 -6.11 16.08 -10.30
#